data_AF-A0A0F9B0V4-F1
#
_entry.id   AF-A0A0F9B0V4-F1
#
_cell.length_a   1.000
_cell.length_b   1.000
_cell.length_c   1.000
_cell.angle_alpha   90.00
_cell.angle_beta   90.00
_cell.angle_gamma   90.00
#
_symmetry.space_group_name_H-M   'P 1'
#
loop_
_entity.id
_entity.type
_entity.pdbx_description
1 polymer ?
#
loop_
_entity_poly.entity_id
_entity_poly.type
_entity_poly.pdbx_seq_one_letter_code
_entity_poly.pdbx_strand_id
1 'polypeptide(L)'
;ADGNADVDLFEPLATAIDSGAAISGWAWSADSGSFIVGGAGTQDVQLRYTTPGWYMPRVTVTDDGGQTSWFTPYVFIAPNDLSSVVKLRYQDININATVDGGWNTSVPFWDGVQSVLDGTLCAIYMPHKTAGNKILHCGRIRTEGVSFTASGKGLATFVIEGIAQQMNNLKAITWRFVNDASPSDFNHVTNLTHWRMIGRYIREMTNINNTHSLSFDDTSNDYVFLSYYLQEGTCLDSLRDQLWSINADFEFTSDGMMKLVRNARYIPTADRGALTTVAGFEFKHFTGTSKDDIMYSLELDHSKQVGKAINGVGWYNSTSGAVTAIKGTTPAVLPGRGTEETATDRQILKANLSRADAETEAKQRTRNDFAAKQRQPTIRMILPAGFVGKINPSISQW
;
A
#
# COMPACT_ATOMS: atom_id res chain seq x y z
N ALA A 1 4.48 -5.36 -36.55
CA ALA A 1 4.40 -6.14 -35.31
C ALA A 1 3.69 -7.43 -35.67
N ASP A 2 4.31 -8.56 -35.37
CA ASP A 2 4.03 -9.85 -36.00
C ASP A 2 2.76 -10.54 -35.47
N GLY A 3 1.78 -9.75 -35.02
CA GLY A 3 0.53 -10.21 -34.41
C GLY A 3 0.68 -10.78 -32.99
N ASN A 4 1.91 -10.92 -32.49
CA ASN A 4 2.21 -11.48 -31.18
C ASN A 4 2.40 -10.39 -30.13
N ALA A 5 1.92 -10.66 -28.91
CA ALA A 5 2.15 -9.84 -27.73
C ALA A 5 2.97 -10.64 -26.71
N ASP A 6 4.16 -10.12 -26.40
CA ASP A 6 5.05 -10.68 -25.40
C ASP A 6 4.86 -9.93 -24.07
N VAL A 7 4.69 -10.67 -22.98
CA VAL A 7 4.47 -10.16 -21.64
C VAL A 7 5.60 -10.65 -20.74
N ASP A 8 6.39 -9.70 -20.25
CA ASP A 8 7.48 -9.95 -19.32
C ASP A 8 6.92 -10.05 -17.89
N LEU A 9 7.13 -11.19 -17.26
CA LEU A 9 6.78 -11.46 -15.86
C LEU A 9 8.06 -11.84 -15.12
N PHE A 10 8.95 -10.86 -15.01
CA PHE A 10 10.25 -10.99 -14.36
C PHE A 10 10.23 -10.45 -12.94
N GLU A 11 11.08 -11.04 -12.10
CA GLU A 11 11.29 -10.74 -10.69
C GLU A 11 10.01 -10.76 -9.85
N PRO A 12 9.11 -11.76 -9.99
CA PRO A 12 8.00 -11.89 -9.05
C PRO A 12 8.57 -12.08 -7.64
N LEU A 13 8.06 -11.28 -6.70
CA LEU A 13 8.46 -11.34 -5.30
C LEU A 13 7.50 -12.24 -4.52
N ALA A 14 8.06 -13.09 -3.67
CA ALA A 14 7.31 -13.91 -2.73
C ALA A 14 8.01 -13.93 -1.38
N THR A 15 7.24 -14.03 -0.30
CA THR A 15 7.75 -14.06 1.07
C THR A 15 7.14 -15.26 1.79
N ALA A 16 7.99 -16.14 2.29
CA ALA A 16 7.56 -17.23 3.16
C ALA A 16 7.13 -16.65 4.52
N ILE A 17 5.87 -16.87 4.90
CA ILE A 17 5.29 -16.30 6.12
C ILE A 17 5.77 -17.06 7.36
N ASP A 18 5.91 -18.38 7.24
CA ASP A 18 6.31 -19.21 8.37
C ASP A 18 7.76 -18.92 8.79
N SER A 19 8.00 -18.90 10.10
CA SER A 19 9.30 -18.47 10.63
C SER A 19 10.40 -19.45 10.25
N GLY A 20 11.42 -18.94 9.54
CA GLY A 20 12.56 -19.74 9.09
C GLY A 20 12.32 -20.46 7.76
N ALA A 21 11.12 -20.36 7.18
CA ALA A 21 10.83 -20.93 5.88
C ALA A 21 11.45 -20.10 4.74
N ALA A 22 11.74 -20.75 3.63
CA ALA A 22 12.25 -20.15 2.41
C ALA A 22 11.42 -20.60 1.19
N ILE A 23 11.40 -19.78 0.14
CA ILE A 23 10.72 -20.16 -1.11
C ILE A 23 11.48 -21.31 -1.75
N SER A 24 10.79 -22.41 -2.02
CA SER A 24 11.36 -23.67 -2.53
C SER A 24 10.99 -23.95 -3.99
N GLY A 25 9.88 -23.39 -4.49
CA GLY A 25 9.42 -23.68 -5.84
C GLY A 25 8.46 -22.65 -6.45
N TRP A 26 8.48 -22.60 -7.78
CA TRP A 26 7.63 -21.76 -8.63
C TRP A 26 6.89 -22.64 -9.64
N ALA A 27 5.63 -22.34 -9.91
CA ALA A 27 4.81 -23.05 -10.88
C ALA A 27 3.91 -22.07 -11.65
N TRP A 28 4.09 -21.98 -12.97
CA TRP A 28 3.34 -21.11 -13.86
C TRP A 28 2.32 -21.87 -14.72
N SER A 29 1.11 -21.31 -14.79
CA SER A 29 0.13 -21.60 -15.83
C SER A 29 0.06 -20.41 -16.78
N ALA A 30 0.33 -20.65 -18.07
CA ALA A 30 0.41 -19.60 -19.09
C ALA A 30 -0.96 -19.18 -19.67
N ASP A 31 -2.06 -19.80 -19.24
CA ASP A 31 -3.43 -19.54 -19.72
C ASP A 31 -3.54 -19.38 -21.25
N SER A 32 -3.24 -20.46 -21.98
CA SER A 32 -3.18 -20.52 -23.45
C SER A 32 -2.03 -19.75 -24.11
N GLY A 33 -1.22 -19.02 -23.34
CA GLY A 33 0.05 -18.47 -23.80
C GLY A 33 1.15 -19.53 -23.91
N SER A 34 2.26 -19.18 -24.57
CA SER A 34 3.46 -20.03 -24.66
C SER A 34 4.65 -19.37 -23.97
N PHE A 35 5.46 -20.16 -23.25
CA PHE A 35 6.72 -19.70 -22.66
C PHE A 35 7.76 -19.43 -23.76
N ILE A 36 8.31 -18.22 -23.80
CA ILE A 36 9.41 -17.82 -24.70
C ILE A 36 10.73 -17.76 -23.95
N VAL A 37 10.68 -17.26 -22.71
CA VAL A 37 11.81 -17.25 -21.76
C VAL A 37 11.36 -17.96 -20.49
N GLY A 38 12.26 -18.76 -19.91
CA GLY A 38 11.97 -19.57 -18.74
C GLY A 38 11.08 -20.77 -19.07
N GLY A 39 10.39 -21.28 -18.06
CA GLY A 39 9.43 -22.36 -18.22
C GLY A 39 8.47 -22.44 -17.04
N ALA A 40 7.56 -23.41 -17.07
CA ALA A 40 6.54 -23.56 -16.04
C ALA A 40 7.10 -23.68 -14.60
N GLY A 41 8.36 -24.10 -14.41
CA GLY A 41 9.00 -24.24 -13.10
C GLY A 41 9.98 -23.13 -12.70
N THR A 42 10.12 -22.06 -13.50
CA THR A 42 11.09 -20.98 -13.24
C THR A 42 10.42 -19.79 -12.55
N GLN A 43 11.19 -19.02 -11.78
CA GLN A 43 10.70 -17.78 -11.17
C GLN A 43 10.32 -16.76 -12.26
N ASP A 44 11.28 -16.48 -13.15
CA ASP A 44 11.14 -15.51 -14.24
C ASP A 44 10.61 -16.18 -15.50
N VAL A 45 9.59 -15.58 -16.12
CA VAL A 45 9.01 -16.07 -17.38
C VAL A 45 8.64 -14.93 -18.32
N GLN A 46 8.74 -15.19 -19.62
CA GLN A 46 8.12 -14.36 -20.66
C GLN A 46 7.08 -15.19 -21.39
N LEU A 47 5.83 -14.68 -21.43
CA LEU A 47 4.71 -15.34 -22.09
C LEU A 47 4.38 -14.64 -23.40
N ARG A 48 4.12 -15.43 -24.45
CA ARG A 48 3.62 -14.93 -25.74
C ARG A 48 2.17 -15.31 -25.94
N TYR A 49 1.37 -14.33 -26.31
CA TYR A 49 -0.01 -14.50 -26.75
C TYR A 49 -0.13 -14.11 -28.22
N THR A 50 -0.70 -15.00 -29.02
CA THR A 50 -0.84 -14.81 -30.48
C THR A 50 -2.25 -14.42 -30.90
N THR A 51 -3.19 -14.39 -29.95
CA THR A 51 -4.60 -14.08 -30.19
C THR A 51 -5.00 -12.88 -29.33
N PRO A 52 -5.77 -11.91 -29.87
CA PRO A 52 -6.35 -10.87 -29.05
C PRO A 52 -7.35 -11.44 -28.05
N GLY A 53 -7.35 -10.92 -26.83
CA GLY A 53 -8.22 -11.44 -25.77
C GLY A 53 -7.79 -11.05 -24.36
N TRP A 54 -8.51 -11.63 -23.40
CA TRP A 54 -8.22 -11.53 -21.97
C TRP A 54 -7.58 -12.82 -21.51
N TYR A 55 -6.49 -12.69 -20.76
CA TYR A 55 -5.71 -13.80 -20.23
C TYR A 55 -5.44 -13.58 -18.75
N MET A 56 -5.38 -14.69 -18.01
CA MET A 56 -5.18 -14.76 -16.57
C MET A 56 -4.10 -15.82 -16.26
N PRO A 57 -2.84 -15.60 -16.68
CA PRO A 57 -1.76 -16.50 -16.29
C PRO A 57 -1.64 -16.51 -14.77
N ARG A 58 -1.20 -17.64 -14.20
CA ARG A 58 -1.13 -17.83 -12.75
C ARG A 58 0.26 -18.27 -12.35
N VAL A 59 0.81 -17.63 -11.34
CA VAL A 59 1.99 -18.12 -10.61
C VAL A 59 1.54 -18.74 -9.30
N THR A 60 2.07 -19.92 -8.99
CA THR A 60 1.94 -20.59 -7.70
C THR A 60 3.32 -20.73 -7.11
N VAL A 61 3.47 -20.33 -5.86
CA VAL A 61 4.74 -20.36 -5.13
C VAL A 61 4.60 -21.33 -3.98
N THR A 62 5.61 -22.16 -3.78
CA THR A 62 5.70 -23.12 -2.67
C THR A 62 6.88 -22.74 -1.79
N ASP A 63 6.70 -22.77 -0.47
CA ASP A 63 7.80 -22.69 0.48
C ASP A 63 8.35 -24.08 0.85
N ASP A 64 9.48 -24.14 1.56
CA ASP A 64 10.10 -25.38 2.04
C ASP A 64 9.32 -26.07 3.16
N GLY A 65 8.35 -25.36 3.77
CA GLY A 65 7.32 -25.91 4.65
C GLY A 65 6.17 -26.60 3.91
N GLY A 66 6.15 -26.56 2.58
CA GLY A 66 5.11 -27.15 1.72
C GLY A 66 3.84 -26.32 1.60
N GLN A 67 3.82 -25.09 2.11
CA GLN A 67 2.68 -24.18 1.95
C GLN A 67 2.72 -23.57 0.55
N THR A 68 1.54 -23.38 -0.04
CA THR A 68 1.40 -22.80 -1.38
C THR A 68 0.53 -21.55 -1.37
N SER A 69 0.90 -20.55 -2.16
CA SER A 69 0.07 -19.38 -2.48
C SER A 69 0.12 -19.12 -3.98
N TRP A 70 -0.88 -18.44 -4.53
CA TRP A 70 -0.91 -18.12 -5.94
C TRP A 70 -1.32 -16.67 -6.20
N PHE A 71 -0.87 -16.13 -7.33
CA PHE A 71 -1.17 -14.79 -7.81
C PHE A 71 -1.51 -14.86 -9.30
N THR A 72 -2.46 -14.04 -9.74
CA THR A 72 -2.93 -14.03 -11.14
C THR A 72 -2.92 -12.59 -11.66
N PRO A 73 -1.89 -12.19 -12.43
CA PRO A 73 -1.94 -10.92 -13.14
C PRO A 73 -2.98 -10.97 -14.28
N TYR A 74 -3.60 -9.83 -14.56
CA TYR A 74 -4.54 -9.67 -15.66
C TYR A 74 -3.83 -9.15 -16.90
N VAL A 75 -3.98 -9.86 -18.02
CA VAL A 75 -3.37 -9.50 -19.30
C VAL A 75 -4.47 -9.27 -20.32
N PHE A 76 -4.45 -8.10 -20.97
CA PHE A 76 -5.34 -7.79 -22.08
C PHE A 76 -4.55 -7.49 -23.35
N ILE A 77 -4.79 -8.28 -24.39
CA ILE A 77 -4.19 -8.10 -25.70
C ILE A 77 -5.25 -7.52 -26.64
N ALA A 78 -5.11 -6.24 -26.96
CA ALA A 78 -6.00 -5.56 -27.89
C ALA A 78 -5.77 -6.07 -29.33
N PRO A 79 -6.83 -6.18 -30.16
CA PRO A 79 -6.69 -6.41 -31.59
C PRO A 79 -5.91 -5.28 -32.26
N ASN A 80 -5.12 -5.59 -33.28
CA ASN A 80 -4.34 -4.59 -34.03
C ASN A 80 -5.20 -3.48 -34.66
N ASP A 81 -6.44 -3.80 -35.02
CA ASP A 81 -7.41 -2.86 -35.57
C ASP A 81 -8.27 -2.17 -34.51
N LEU A 82 -8.06 -2.50 -33.23
CA LEU A 82 -8.85 -2.05 -32.09
C LEU A 82 -10.35 -2.34 -32.25
N SER A 83 -10.72 -3.36 -33.05
CA SER A 83 -12.13 -3.71 -33.34
C SER A 83 -12.95 -4.08 -32.11
N SER A 84 -12.30 -4.64 -31.08
CA SER A 84 -12.94 -4.95 -29.79
C SER A 84 -12.92 -3.78 -28.80
N VAL A 85 -12.31 -2.63 -29.16
CA VAL A 85 -12.23 -1.46 -28.28
C VAL A 85 -13.44 -0.58 -28.50
N VAL A 86 -14.33 -0.54 -27.50
CA VAL A 86 -15.43 0.42 -27.47
C VAL A 86 -14.84 1.82 -27.33
N LYS A 87 -15.10 2.70 -28.29
CA LYS A 87 -14.69 4.11 -28.22
C LYS A 87 -15.60 4.84 -27.24
N LEU A 88 -15.20 4.82 -25.97
CA LEU A 88 -15.89 5.54 -24.90
C LEU A 88 -15.72 7.05 -25.12
N ARG A 89 -16.83 7.79 -25.04
CA ARG A 89 -16.79 9.26 -24.99
C ARG A 89 -16.74 9.67 -23.53
N TYR A 90 -15.60 10.17 -23.08
CA TYR A 90 -15.39 10.62 -21.70
C TYR A 90 -15.02 12.11 -21.65
N GLN A 91 -15.31 12.75 -20.52
CA GLN A 91 -14.71 14.04 -20.13
C GLN A 91 -13.47 13.78 -19.26
N ASP A 92 -12.71 14.82 -18.91
CA ASP A 92 -11.55 14.77 -18.03
C ASP A 92 -11.67 13.74 -16.89
N ILE A 93 -10.71 12.81 -16.88
CA ILE A 93 -10.60 11.77 -15.86
C ILE A 93 -9.94 12.39 -14.63
N ASN A 94 -10.58 12.26 -13.46
CA ASN A 94 -10.02 12.76 -12.21
C ASN A 94 -9.48 11.60 -11.35
N ILE A 95 -8.16 11.54 -11.20
CA ILE A 95 -7.47 10.56 -10.36
C ILE A 95 -7.07 11.27 -9.06
N ASN A 96 -7.58 10.79 -7.93
CA ASN A 96 -7.26 11.30 -6.61
C ASN A 96 -6.49 10.25 -5.82
N ALA A 97 -5.41 10.67 -5.16
CA ALA A 97 -4.60 9.79 -4.33
C ALA A 97 -4.38 10.44 -2.96
N THR A 98 -4.65 9.70 -1.89
CA THR A 98 -4.34 10.11 -0.52
C THR A 98 -3.64 8.97 0.20
N VAL A 99 -2.88 9.30 1.24
CA VAL A 99 -2.21 8.30 2.09
C VAL A 99 -3.26 7.35 2.71
N ASP A 100 -4.35 7.92 3.24
CA ASP A 100 -5.35 7.13 3.96
C ASP A 100 -6.31 6.38 3.02
N GLY A 101 -6.77 7.03 1.95
CA GLY A 101 -7.79 6.49 1.04
C GLY A 101 -7.24 5.75 -0.18
N GLY A 102 -5.91 5.74 -0.35
CA GLY A 102 -5.26 5.18 -1.53
C GLY A 102 -5.64 5.95 -2.81
N TRP A 103 -5.68 5.22 -3.93
CA TRP A 103 -6.00 5.76 -5.25
C TRP A 103 -7.47 5.51 -5.61
N ASN A 104 -8.18 6.54 -6.03
CA ASN A 104 -9.54 6.43 -6.54
C ASN A 104 -9.69 7.31 -7.79
N THR A 105 -10.48 6.84 -8.75
CA THR A 105 -10.67 7.58 -9.99
C THR A 105 -12.14 7.80 -10.29
N SER A 106 -12.48 9.00 -10.73
CA SER A 106 -13.80 9.34 -11.26
C SER A 106 -13.72 9.51 -12.76
N VAL A 107 -14.53 8.75 -13.50
CA VAL A 107 -14.60 8.80 -14.96
C VAL A 107 -16.01 9.16 -15.41
N PRO A 108 -16.21 10.39 -15.91
CA PRO A 108 -17.48 10.80 -16.52
C PRO A 108 -17.56 10.30 -17.98
N PHE A 109 -18.57 9.50 -18.29
CA PHE A 109 -18.90 9.00 -19.62
C PHE A 109 -20.21 9.57 -20.15
N TRP A 110 -20.24 9.78 -21.47
CA TRP A 110 -21.42 10.24 -22.21
C TRP A 110 -22.14 9.11 -22.95
N ASP A 111 -21.44 8.02 -23.28
CA ASP A 111 -21.97 6.89 -24.06
C ASP A 111 -21.03 5.67 -23.97
N GLY A 112 -21.55 4.47 -24.28
CA GLY A 112 -20.79 3.23 -24.43
C GLY A 112 -20.54 2.42 -23.14
N VAL A 113 -21.19 2.79 -22.04
CA VAL A 113 -21.03 2.17 -20.71
C VAL A 113 -22.26 1.40 -20.23
N GLN A 114 -23.28 1.26 -21.09
CA GLN A 114 -24.57 0.67 -20.72
C GLN A 114 -24.50 -0.81 -20.30
N SER A 115 -23.45 -1.52 -20.72
CA SER A 115 -23.23 -2.94 -20.40
C SER A 115 -22.18 -3.17 -19.30
N VAL A 116 -21.65 -2.10 -18.70
CA VAL A 116 -20.62 -2.20 -17.68
C VAL A 116 -21.27 -2.52 -16.34
N LEU A 117 -20.90 -3.66 -15.75
CA LEU A 117 -21.45 -4.13 -14.47
C LEU A 117 -20.68 -3.55 -13.29
N ASP A 118 -21.35 -3.45 -12.14
CA ASP A 118 -20.71 -3.18 -10.86
C ASP A 118 -19.63 -4.23 -10.55
N GLY A 119 -18.53 -3.81 -9.93
CA GLY A 119 -17.38 -4.65 -9.58
C GLY A 119 -16.46 -5.01 -10.75
N THR A 120 -16.73 -4.52 -11.97
CA THR A 120 -15.89 -4.77 -13.15
C THR A 120 -14.48 -4.20 -12.93
N LEU A 121 -13.45 -5.01 -13.20
CA LEU A 121 -12.06 -4.57 -13.18
C LEU A 121 -11.83 -3.53 -14.29
N CYS A 122 -11.24 -2.39 -13.94
CA CYS A 122 -10.93 -1.32 -14.86
C CYS A 122 -9.49 -0.85 -14.64
N ALA A 123 -8.76 -0.69 -15.76
CA ALA A 123 -7.43 -0.10 -15.77
C ALA A 123 -7.42 1.09 -16.72
N ILE A 124 -6.89 2.20 -16.24
CA ILE A 124 -6.63 3.41 -17.03
C ILE A 124 -5.14 3.42 -17.31
N TYR A 125 -4.78 3.55 -18.58
CA TYR A 125 -3.39 3.58 -19.00
C TYR A 125 -3.14 4.70 -20.02
N MET A 126 -1.89 5.14 -20.08
CA MET A 126 -1.42 6.07 -21.10
C MET A 126 -0.48 5.32 -22.05
N PRO A 127 -0.71 5.34 -23.37
CA PRO A 127 0.22 4.74 -24.30
C PRO A 127 1.53 5.54 -24.34
N HIS A 128 2.65 4.90 -24.01
CA HIS A 128 3.98 5.49 -24.16
C HIS A 128 4.66 4.88 -25.39
N LYS A 129 5.11 5.74 -26.32
CA LYS A 129 5.64 5.30 -27.63
C LYS A 129 6.91 4.42 -27.53
N THR A 130 7.64 4.47 -26.42
CA THR A 130 8.95 3.82 -26.26
C THR A 130 9.10 2.97 -25.00
N ALA A 131 8.14 2.97 -24.08
CA ALA A 131 8.28 2.31 -22.76
C ALA A 131 7.10 1.40 -22.42
N GLY A 132 6.28 1.03 -23.41
CA GLY A 132 5.04 0.30 -23.19
C GLY A 132 3.90 1.18 -22.65
N ASN A 133 2.73 0.60 -22.43
CA ASN A 133 1.60 1.32 -21.85
C ASN A 133 1.82 1.50 -20.35
N LYS A 134 1.78 2.74 -19.85
CA LYS A 134 1.90 3.02 -18.42
C LYS A 134 0.51 2.99 -17.78
N ILE A 135 0.32 2.13 -16.78
CA ILE A 135 -0.89 2.13 -15.96
C ILE A 135 -0.91 3.40 -15.09
N LEU A 136 -2.00 4.16 -15.17
CA LEU A 136 -2.25 5.35 -14.37
C LEU A 136 -3.12 5.06 -13.16
N HIS A 137 -4.04 4.10 -13.27
CA HIS A 137 -4.87 3.60 -12.17
C HIS A 137 -5.42 2.22 -12.51
N CYS A 138 -5.49 1.32 -11.53
CA CYS A 138 -6.19 0.05 -11.63
C CYS A 138 -7.13 -0.12 -10.43
N GLY A 139 -8.35 -0.57 -10.68
CA GLY A 139 -9.34 -0.77 -9.62
C GLY A 139 -10.63 -1.38 -10.11
N ARG A 140 -11.67 -1.34 -9.28
CA ARG A 140 -13.00 -1.86 -9.62
C ARG A 140 -14.03 -0.76 -9.67
N ILE A 141 -14.90 -0.82 -10.67
CA ILE A 141 -16.05 0.07 -10.77
C ILE A 141 -16.98 -0.23 -9.60
N ARG A 142 -17.46 0.81 -8.90
CA ARG A 142 -18.36 0.64 -7.76
C ARG A 142 -19.63 1.47 -7.84
N THR A 143 -19.47 2.76 -8.09
CA THR A 143 -20.58 3.71 -8.00
C THR A 143 -20.82 4.31 -9.36
N GLU A 144 -22.07 4.22 -9.83
CA GLU A 144 -22.57 4.99 -10.96
C GLU A 144 -23.40 6.17 -10.44
N GLY A 145 -23.01 7.38 -10.80
CA GLY A 145 -23.79 8.59 -10.55
C GLY A 145 -24.26 9.17 -11.87
N VAL A 146 -25.55 9.41 -12.03
CA VAL A 146 -26.09 10.08 -13.23
C VAL A 146 -26.45 11.50 -12.89
N SER A 147 -25.87 12.45 -13.63
CA SER A 147 -26.22 13.87 -13.56
C SER A 147 -26.79 14.32 -14.89
N PHE A 148 -27.81 15.18 -14.87
CA PHE A 148 -28.39 15.73 -16.09
C PHE A 148 -27.96 17.19 -16.24
N THR A 149 -27.45 17.54 -17.40
CA THR A 149 -27.22 18.95 -17.76
C THR A 149 -28.57 19.63 -18.07
N ALA A 150 -28.63 20.96 -17.99
CA ALA A 150 -29.82 21.74 -18.39
C ALA A 150 -30.28 21.48 -19.85
N SER A 151 -29.39 20.91 -20.67
CA SER A 151 -29.67 20.48 -22.05
C SER A 151 -30.36 19.11 -22.18
N GLY A 152 -30.64 18.43 -21.06
CA GLY A 152 -31.24 17.10 -21.04
C GLY A 152 -30.26 15.94 -21.31
N LYS A 153 -28.98 16.24 -21.58
CA LYS A 153 -27.94 15.21 -21.71
C LYS A 153 -27.54 14.71 -20.33
N GLY A 154 -27.71 13.40 -20.11
CA GLY A 154 -27.21 12.69 -18.93
C GLY A 154 -25.70 12.44 -19.05
N LEU A 155 -24.98 12.63 -17.96
CA LEU A 155 -23.58 12.29 -17.76
C LEU A 155 -23.52 11.22 -16.67
N ALA A 156 -23.11 10.01 -17.05
CA ALA A 156 -22.88 8.92 -16.12
C ALA A 156 -21.44 9.02 -15.61
N THR A 157 -21.25 9.06 -14.30
CA THR A 157 -19.95 9.16 -13.65
C THR A 157 -19.69 7.88 -12.89
N PHE A 158 -18.60 7.19 -13.24
CA PHE A 158 -18.21 5.95 -12.59
C PHE A 158 -17.05 6.23 -11.64
N VAL A 159 -17.17 5.72 -10.41
CA VAL A 159 -16.07 5.69 -9.46
C VAL A 159 -15.37 4.34 -9.54
N ILE A 160 -14.08 4.37 -9.84
CA ILE A 160 -13.17 3.23 -9.85
C ILE A 160 -12.39 3.24 -8.54
N GLU A 161 -12.73 2.31 -7.66
CA GLU A 161 -12.13 2.14 -6.35
C GLU A 161 -10.79 1.41 -6.45
N GLY A 162 -9.74 1.99 -5.86
CA GLY A 162 -8.47 1.29 -5.65
C GLY A 162 -8.56 0.26 -4.52
N ILE A 163 -7.45 -0.45 -4.29
CA ILE A 163 -7.41 -1.55 -3.31
C ILE A 163 -7.73 -1.11 -1.88
N ALA A 164 -7.31 0.08 -1.44
CA ALA A 164 -7.60 0.58 -0.11
C ALA A 164 -9.12 0.64 0.16
N GLN A 165 -9.88 1.23 -0.76
CA GLN A 165 -11.34 1.31 -0.65
C GLN A 165 -11.99 -0.08 -0.76
N GLN A 166 -11.46 -0.97 -1.61
CA GLN A 166 -11.93 -2.36 -1.67
C GLN A 166 -11.71 -3.10 -0.34
N MET A 167 -10.58 -2.89 0.34
CA MET A 167 -10.32 -3.43 1.68
C MET A 167 -11.25 -2.83 2.73
N ASN A 168 -11.58 -1.54 2.61
CA ASN A 168 -12.51 -0.87 3.51
C ASN A 168 -13.94 -1.44 3.38
N ASN A 169 -14.30 -1.95 2.19
CA ASN A 169 -15.58 -2.59 1.95
C ASN A 169 -15.64 -4.04 2.48
N LEU A 170 -14.50 -4.67 2.76
CA LEU A 170 -14.44 -6.01 3.35
C LEU A 170 -14.59 -5.93 4.87
N LYS A 171 -15.45 -6.75 5.45
CA LYS A 171 -15.57 -6.85 6.91
C LYS A 171 -14.41 -7.65 7.49
N ALA A 172 -13.81 -7.14 8.56
CA ALA A 172 -12.83 -7.89 9.31
C ALA A 172 -13.51 -9.01 10.12
N ILE A 173 -12.93 -10.20 10.09
CA ILE A 173 -13.35 -11.30 10.95
C ILE A 173 -12.52 -11.22 12.23
N THR A 174 -13.20 -11.19 13.38
CA THR A 174 -12.50 -11.27 14.67
C THR A 174 -11.83 -12.61 14.81
N TRP A 175 -10.51 -12.57 14.89
CA TRP A 175 -9.69 -13.76 15.03
C TRP A 175 -8.52 -13.50 15.96
N ARG A 176 -8.15 -14.52 16.74
CA ARG A 176 -7.04 -14.46 17.68
C ARG A 176 -5.86 -15.23 17.14
N PHE A 177 -4.77 -14.55 16.84
CA PHE A 177 -3.48 -15.19 16.55
C PHE A 177 -2.68 -15.39 17.84
N VAL A 178 -2.01 -16.54 17.96
CA VAL A 178 -1.23 -16.92 19.14
C VAL A 178 0.18 -17.30 18.72
N ASN A 179 1.18 -16.82 19.47
CA ASN A 179 2.57 -17.21 19.27
C ASN A 179 2.77 -18.61 19.86
N ASP A 180 3.12 -19.57 19.00
CA ASP A 180 3.36 -20.96 19.39
C ASP A 180 4.67 -21.43 18.75
N ALA A 181 5.51 -22.11 19.52
CA ALA A 181 6.76 -22.67 19.02
C ALA A 181 6.51 -23.90 18.12
N SER A 182 5.34 -24.54 18.23
CA SER A 182 4.94 -25.70 17.43
C SER A 182 3.50 -25.55 16.95
N PRO A 183 3.28 -24.72 15.91
CA PRO A 183 1.96 -24.48 15.36
C PRO A 183 1.25 -25.78 14.97
N SER A 184 0.16 -26.08 15.66
CA SER A 184 -0.72 -27.22 15.37
C SER A 184 -2.08 -26.77 14.85
N ASP A 185 -2.49 -25.55 15.21
CA ASP A 185 -3.74 -24.93 14.78
C ASP A 185 -3.49 -23.79 13.80
N PHE A 186 -4.51 -23.50 13.01
CA PHE A 186 -4.51 -22.43 12.01
C PHE A 186 -4.14 -21.05 12.60
N ASN A 187 -4.53 -20.80 13.85
CA ASN A 187 -4.31 -19.54 14.53
C ASN A 187 -2.96 -19.45 15.27
N HIS A 188 -2.17 -20.53 15.28
CA HIS A 188 -0.87 -20.60 15.93
C HIS A 188 0.23 -20.24 14.94
N VAL A 189 1.12 -19.31 15.28
CA VAL A 189 2.19 -18.83 14.41
C VAL A 189 3.50 -18.79 15.19
N THR A 190 4.57 -19.36 14.64
CA THR A 190 5.91 -19.25 15.24
C THR A 190 6.46 -17.84 15.05
N ASN A 191 6.98 -17.23 16.12
CA ASN A 191 7.50 -15.86 16.11
C ASN A 191 6.48 -14.88 15.53
N LEU A 192 5.30 -14.85 16.15
CA LEU A 192 4.18 -14.03 15.71
C LEU A 192 4.55 -12.53 15.69
N THR A 193 4.79 -12.01 14.49
CA THR A 193 5.02 -10.59 14.19
C THR A 193 3.84 -10.00 13.41
N HIS A 194 3.78 -8.67 13.29
CA HIS A 194 2.73 -7.97 12.58
C HIS A 194 2.64 -8.37 11.11
N TRP A 195 3.78 -8.42 10.41
CA TRP A 195 3.81 -8.77 8.99
C TRP A 195 3.36 -10.23 8.76
N ARG A 196 3.74 -11.17 9.64
CA ARG A 196 3.29 -12.57 9.55
C ARG A 196 1.80 -12.72 9.76
N MET A 197 1.30 -12.06 10.80
CA MET A 197 -0.13 -12.06 11.11
C MET A 197 -0.95 -11.48 9.96
N ILE A 198 -0.53 -10.33 9.42
CA ILE A 198 -1.19 -9.68 8.29
C ILE A 198 -1.12 -10.54 7.04
N GLY A 199 0.06 -11.09 6.71
CA GLY A 199 0.23 -11.99 5.58
C GLY A 199 -0.67 -13.21 5.67
N ARG A 200 -0.73 -13.85 6.85
CA ARG A 200 -1.60 -15.02 7.07
C ARG A 200 -3.07 -14.66 7.03
N TYR A 201 -3.46 -13.54 7.64
CA TYR A 201 -4.84 -13.07 7.61
C TYR A 201 -5.29 -12.76 6.19
N ILE A 202 -4.50 -12.02 5.41
CA ILE A 202 -4.83 -11.68 4.02
C ILE A 202 -4.89 -12.93 3.16
N ARG A 203 -3.97 -13.90 3.32
CA ARG A 203 -3.94 -15.15 2.55
C ARG A 203 -5.19 -15.99 2.77
N GLU A 204 -5.67 -16.05 4.01
CA GLU A 204 -6.63 -17.09 4.43
C GLU A 204 -8.05 -16.56 4.62
N MET A 205 -8.19 -15.29 5.01
CA MET A 205 -9.48 -14.64 5.27
C MET A 205 -9.91 -13.72 4.12
N THR A 206 -9.05 -13.51 3.13
CA THR A 206 -9.34 -12.66 1.97
C THR A 206 -8.83 -13.27 0.67
N ASN A 207 -9.25 -12.73 -0.47
CA ASN A 207 -8.71 -13.08 -1.78
C ASN A 207 -7.83 -11.96 -2.36
N ILE A 208 -7.39 -11.01 -1.54
CA ILE A 208 -6.66 -9.83 -2.03
C ILE A 208 -5.32 -10.27 -2.64
N ASN A 209 -4.57 -11.14 -1.95
CA ASN A 209 -3.25 -11.61 -2.41
C ASN A 209 -3.30 -12.37 -3.75
N ASN A 210 -4.48 -12.84 -4.16
CA ASN A 210 -4.64 -13.53 -5.44
C ASN A 210 -4.68 -12.56 -6.64
N THR A 211 -4.99 -11.28 -6.37
CA THR A 211 -5.28 -10.26 -7.40
C THR A 211 -4.46 -8.99 -7.26
N HIS A 212 -3.94 -8.70 -6.07
CA HIS A 212 -3.12 -7.54 -5.75
C HIS A 212 -1.83 -8.01 -5.06
N SER A 213 -0.70 -7.39 -5.40
CA SER A 213 0.59 -7.73 -4.79
C SER A 213 0.71 -7.12 -3.40
N LEU A 214 1.19 -7.93 -2.45
CA LEU A 214 1.54 -7.52 -1.10
C LEU A 214 3.06 -7.56 -0.94
N SER A 215 3.64 -6.47 -0.46
CA SER A 215 5.06 -6.41 -0.12
C SER A 215 5.27 -5.92 1.31
N PHE A 216 6.37 -6.36 1.90
CA PHE A 216 6.78 -6.00 3.26
C PHE A 216 8.13 -5.30 3.20
N ASP A 217 8.25 -4.13 3.81
CA ASP A 217 9.52 -3.40 3.89
C ASP A 217 10.50 -4.05 4.87
N ASP A 218 9.98 -4.72 5.91
CA ASP A 218 10.75 -5.43 6.92
C ASP A 218 10.08 -6.77 7.27
N THR A 219 10.84 -7.85 7.16
CA THR A 219 10.43 -9.23 7.50
C THR A 219 11.15 -9.77 8.74
N SER A 220 11.83 -8.90 9.49
CA SER A 220 12.53 -9.25 10.73
C SER A 220 11.59 -9.81 11.81
N ASN A 221 12.20 -10.46 12.81
CA ASN A 221 11.54 -10.95 14.01
C ASN A 221 11.57 -9.91 15.15
N ASP A 222 11.62 -8.62 14.82
CA ASP A 222 11.85 -7.58 15.80
C ASP A 222 10.60 -7.29 16.65
N TYR A 223 9.40 -7.29 16.05
CA TYR A 223 8.16 -6.86 16.74
C TYR A 223 7.23 -8.04 17.05
N VAL A 224 7.67 -8.92 17.96
CA VAL A 224 6.95 -10.14 18.35
C VAL A 224 5.95 -9.88 19.48
N PHE A 225 4.79 -10.55 19.43
CA PHE A 225 3.77 -10.51 20.49
C PHE A 225 3.26 -11.92 20.84
N LEU A 226 2.79 -12.10 22.08
CA LEU A 226 2.31 -13.39 22.59
C LEU A 226 0.98 -13.81 21.93
N SER A 227 0.05 -12.89 21.80
CA SER A 227 -1.21 -13.11 21.07
C SER A 227 -1.85 -11.79 20.71
N TYR A 228 -2.67 -11.77 19.66
CA TYR A 228 -3.38 -10.58 19.23
C TYR A 228 -4.78 -10.90 18.70
N TYR A 229 -5.72 -9.99 18.92
CA TYR A 229 -7.11 -10.08 18.48
C TYR A 229 -7.42 -9.02 17.43
N LEU A 230 -7.71 -9.42 16.20
CA LEU A 230 -8.24 -8.48 15.20
C LEU A 230 -9.62 -7.99 15.64
N GLN A 231 -9.80 -6.67 15.67
CA GLN A 231 -11.06 -6.05 16.07
C GLN A 231 -12.10 -6.18 14.97
N GLU A 232 -13.38 -6.18 15.36
CA GLU A 232 -14.49 -6.04 14.41
C GLU A 232 -14.44 -4.67 13.74
N GLY A 233 -14.71 -4.62 12.44
CA GLY A 233 -14.61 -3.40 11.65
C GLY A 233 -14.43 -3.70 10.18
N THR A 234 -13.76 -2.78 9.47
CA THR A 234 -13.32 -3.01 8.10
C THR A 234 -11.97 -3.72 8.10
N CYS A 235 -11.69 -4.50 7.06
CA CYS A 235 -10.43 -5.20 6.91
C CYS A 235 -9.25 -4.21 6.95
N LEU A 236 -9.40 -3.05 6.29
CA LEU A 236 -8.37 -2.02 6.29
C LEU A 236 -8.15 -1.43 7.69
N ASP A 237 -9.21 -1.01 8.39
CA ASP A 237 -9.07 -0.38 9.71
C ASP A 237 -8.49 -1.35 10.74
N SER A 238 -8.99 -2.60 10.75
CA SER A 238 -8.53 -3.61 11.69
C SER A 238 -7.06 -3.95 11.48
N LEU A 239 -6.56 -3.97 10.23
CA LEU A 239 -5.14 -4.20 9.93
C LEU A 239 -4.29 -2.94 10.18
N ARG A 240 -4.81 -1.74 9.89
CA ARG A 240 -4.12 -0.47 10.18
C ARG A 240 -3.91 -0.24 11.67
N ASP A 241 -4.89 -0.57 12.50
CA ASP A 241 -4.76 -0.51 13.97
C ASP A 241 -3.56 -1.36 14.45
N GLN A 242 -3.28 -2.48 13.77
CA GLN A 242 -2.11 -3.33 14.04
C GLN A 242 -0.82 -2.64 13.70
N LEU A 243 -0.76 -2.12 12.48
CA LEU A 243 0.43 -1.45 11.96
C LEU A 243 0.76 -0.22 12.77
N TRP A 244 -0.26 0.49 13.25
CA TRP A 244 -0.07 1.66 14.10
C TRP A 244 0.70 1.33 15.38
N SER A 245 0.51 0.14 15.97
CA SER A 245 1.24 -0.29 17.17
C SER A 245 2.76 -0.34 16.96
N ILE A 246 3.20 -0.52 15.71
CA ILE A 246 4.60 -0.47 15.31
C ILE A 246 4.92 0.78 14.48
N ASN A 247 4.09 1.83 14.50
CA ASN A 247 4.29 3.03 13.65
C ASN A 247 4.49 2.68 12.16
N ALA A 248 3.74 1.70 11.66
CA ALA A 248 3.67 1.34 10.26
C ALA A 248 2.27 1.68 9.71
N ASP A 249 2.14 1.68 8.38
CA ASP A 249 0.86 1.72 7.67
C ASP A 249 0.99 1.01 6.33
N PHE A 250 -0.13 0.89 5.61
CA PHE A 250 -0.15 0.50 4.21
C PHE A 250 0.09 1.71 3.31
N GLU A 251 0.98 1.53 2.35
CA GLU A 251 1.08 2.35 1.15
C GLU A 251 0.44 1.65 -0.03
N PHE A 252 -0.28 2.42 -0.84
CA PHE A 252 -0.95 1.93 -2.03
C PHE A 252 -0.45 2.68 -3.26
N THR A 253 -0.10 1.93 -4.29
CA THR A 253 0.34 2.47 -5.57
C THR A 253 -0.77 2.40 -6.59
N SER A 254 -0.66 3.21 -7.64
CA SER A 254 -1.69 3.36 -8.67
C SER A 254 -1.92 2.11 -9.52
N ASP A 255 -0.94 1.21 -9.57
CA ASP A 255 -1.00 -0.08 -10.26
C ASP A 255 -1.70 -1.18 -9.44
N GLY A 256 -2.08 -0.89 -8.18
CA GLY A 256 -2.79 -1.83 -7.31
C GLY A 256 -1.88 -2.64 -6.38
N MET A 257 -0.59 -2.31 -6.27
CA MET A 257 0.25 -2.90 -5.23
C MET A 257 -0.05 -2.28 -3.85
N MET A 258 0.02 -3.11 -2.82
CA MET A 258 0.01 -2.70 -1.42
C MET A 258 1.35 -3.05 -0.75
N LYS A 259 1.89 -2.09 0.00
CA LYS A 259 3.15 -2.24 0.74
C LYS A 259 2.94 -1.92 2.20
N LEU A 260 3.39 -2.80 3.09
CA LEU A 260 3.50 -2.50 4.52
C LEU A 260 4.82 -1.78 4.75
N VAL A 261 4.76 -0.54 5.22
CA VAL A 261 5.94 0.29 5.44
C VAL A 261 5.97 0.92 6.82
N ARG A 262 7.17 1.23 7.30
CA ARG A 262 7.38 2.06 8.49
C ARG A 262 7.16 3.53 8.14
N ASN A 263 6.45 4.24 9.00
CA ASN A 263 6.25 5.67 8.82
C ASN A 263 7.54 6.43 9.17
N ALA A 264 8.10 7.13 8.17
CA ALA A 264 9.35 7.89 8.24
C ALA A 264 9.41 8.89 9.39
N ARG A 265 8.25 9.40 9.83
CA ARG A 265 8.15 10.35 10.96
C ARG A 265 8.61 9.73 12.27
N TYR A 266 8.43 8.42 12.45
CA TYR A 266 8.74 7.74 13.71
C TYR A 266 10.09 7.02 13.70
N ILE A 267 10.76 6.97 12.54
CA ILE A 267 12.10 6.41 12.38
C ILE A 267 13.17 7.39 12.93
N PRO A 268 14.30 6.90 13.48
CA PRO A 268 15.44 7.74 13.89
C PRO A 268 15.96 8.66 12.78
N THR A 269 16.53 9.81 13.16
CA THR A 269 17.00 10.83 12.19
C THR A 269 18.05 10.31 11.22
N ALA A 270 18.96 9.44 11.66
CA ALA A 270 20.00 8.86 10.81
C ALA A 270 19.39 8.02 9.69
N ASP A 271 18.48 7.11 10.06
CA ASP A 271 17.77 6.23 9.12
C ASP A 271 16.84 7.03 8.21
N ARG A 272 16.23 8.11 8.71
CA ARG A 272 15.41 9.02 7.89
C ARG A 272 16.21 9.69 6.78
N GLY A 273 17.50 9.95 6.99
CA GLY A 273 18.39 10.51 5.97
C GLY A 273 18.80 9.51 4.88
N ALA A 274 18.58 8.21 5.11
CA ALA A 274 18.84 7.14 4.15
C ALA A 274 17.60 6.78 3.29
N LEU A 275 16.43 7.35 3.60
CA LEU A 275 15.22 7.13 2.81
C LEU A 275 15.38 7.69 1.41
N THR A 276 14.79 7.01 0.43
CA THR A 276 14.85 7.43 -0.97
C THR A 276 14.13 8.75 -1.17
N THR A 277 14.84 9.75 -1.70
CA THR A 277 14.24 11.00 -2.17
C THR A 277 13.57 10.75 -3.53
N VAL A 278 12.26 10.92 -3.60
CA VAL A 278 11.45 10.75 -4.82
C VAL A 278 11.49 12.01 -5.67
N ALA A 279 11.47 13.18 -5.02
CA ALA A 279 11.57 14.46 -5.71
C ALA A 279 12.29 15.50 -4.85
N GLY A 280 13.34 16.11 -5.40
CA GLY A 280 13.98 17.29 -4.82
C GLY A 280 13.39 18.55 -5.46
N PHE A 281 12.67 19.35 -4.69
CA PHE A 281 12.19 20.66 -5.14
C PHE A 281 13.18 21.75 -4.71
N GLU A 282 13.88 22.34 -5.67
CA GLU A 282 14.74 23.50 -5.41
C GLU A 282 13.97 24.79 -5.66
N PHE A 283 13.70 25.56 -4.59
CA PHE A 283 13.15 26.91 -4.71
C PHE A 283 14.25 27.88 -5.16
N LYS A 284 14.57 27.90 -6.47
CA LYS A 284 15.47 28.92 -7.02
C LYS A 284 14.70 30.23 -7.20
N HIS A 285 15.21 31.30 -6.59
CA HIS A 285 14.77 32.66 -6.89
C HIS A 285 15.23 33.00 -8.32
N PHE A 286 14.31 32.96 -9.28
CA PHE A 286 14.63 33.18 -10.69
C PHE A 286 14.94 34.66 -10.97
N THR A 287 16.17 34.96 -11.38
CA THR A 287 16.58 36.29 -11.88
C THR A 287 16.72 36.37 -13.42
N GLY A 288 16.32 35.34 -14.19
CA GLY A 288 16.41 35.42 -15.65
C GLY A 288 15.79 34.26 -16.46
N THR A 289 14.87 34.64 -17.35
CA THR A 289 14.62 34.12 -18.73
C THR A 289 14.35 32.64 -19.04
N SER A 290 14.19 31.74 -18.08
CA SER A 290 13.62 30.41 -18.34
C SER A 290 12.48 30.12 -17.37
N LYS A 291 11.27 29.92 -17.92
CA LYS A 291 10.06 29.65 -17.15
C LYS A 291 10.02 28.17 -16.78
N ASP A 292 10.33 27.85 -15.53
CA ASP A 292 9.77 26.64 -14.92
C ASP A 292 8.40 27.01 -14.35
N ASP A 293 7.34 26.71 -15.10
CA ASP A 293 5.94 26.98 -14.77
C ASP A 293 5.42 26.06 -13.65
N ILE A 294 6.12 25.98 -12.51
CA ILE A 294 5.64 25.28 -11.32
C ILE A 294 5.03 26.30 -10.37
N MET A 295 3.71 26.44 -10.40
CA MET A 295 2.98 27.26 -9.45
C MET A 295 2.95 26.54 -8.09
N TYR A 296 3.49 27.19 -7.06
CA TYR A 296 3.42 26.71 -5.67
C TYR A 296 2.79 27.76 -4.75
N SER A 297 2.12 27.29 -3.70
CA SER A 297 1.62 28.11 -2.60
C SER A 297 2.14 27.53 -1.28
N LEU A 298 2.58 28.40 -0.39
CA LEU A 298 2.99 28.05 0.97
C LEU A 298 1.91 28.52 1.94
N GLU A 299 1.31 27.59 2.65
CA GLU A 299 0.37 27.88 3.73
C GLU A 299 1.09 27.70 5.07
N LEU A 300 1.13 28.79 5.85
CA LEU A 300 1.68 28.82 7.20
C LEU A 300 0.53 29.05 8.17
N ASP A 301 0.39 28.13 9.11
CA ASP A 301 -0.56 28.27 10.19
C ASP A 301 0.18 28.66 11.47
N HIS A 302 -0.28 29.73 12.13
CA HIS A 302 0.45 30.38 13.22
C HIS A 302 0.10 29.85 14.62
N SER A 303 -0.87 28.94 14.76
CA SER A 303 -1.25 28.37 16.07
C SER A 303 -0.81 26.90 16.23
N LYS A 304 -0.26 26.56 17.40
CA LYS A 304 0.14 25.18 17.74
C LYS A 304 -1.03 24.43 18.37
N GLN A 305 -1.29 23.20 17.89
CA GLN A 305 -2.42 22.35 18.28
C GLN A 305 -2.12 21.30 19.36
N VAL A 306 -0.88 21.19 19.86
CA VAL A 306 -0.54 20.20 20.91
C VAL A 306 0.42 20.79 21.93
N GLY A 307 0.01 20.74 23.20
CA GLY A 307 0.82 21.14 24.35
C GLY A 307 1.62 19.99 24.95
N LYS A 308 1.16 18.74 24.81
CA LYS A 308 1.77 17.55 25.42
C LYS A 308 1.48 16.27 24.65
N ALA A 309 2.50 15.43 24.47
CA ALA A 309 2.41 14.07 23.94
C ALA A 309 2.82 13.04 25.00
N ILE A 310 2.01 12.00 25.13
CA ILE A 310 2.26 10.84 25.98
C ILE A 310 2.30 9.59 25.10
N ASN A 311 3.24 8.69 25.38
CA ASN A 311 3.30 7.40 24.71
C ASN A 311 3.43 6.26 25.73
N GLY A 312 2.51 5.30 25.67
CA GLY A 312 2.58 4.04 26.42
C GLY A 312 3.14 2.94 25.55
N VAL A 313 4.36 2.48 25.85
CA VAL A 313 5.07 1.45 25.07
C VAL A 313 5.27 0.17 25.88
N GLY A 314 5.30 -0.97 25.20
CA GLY A 314 5.66 -2.26 25.78
C GLY A 314 6.69 -2.99 24.93
N TRP A 315 7.52 -3.82 25.57
CA TRP A 315 8.37 -4.79 24.85
C TRP A 315 8.22 -6.18 25.46
N TYR A 316 8.40 -7.17 24.59
CA TYR A 316 8.30 -8.58 24.92
C TYR A 316 9.71 -9.18 25.04
N ASN A 317 9.93 -9.98 26.08
CA ASN A 317 11.12 -10.80 26.22
C ASN A 317 10.78 -12.24 25.83
N SER A 318 11.31 -12.70 24.70
CA SER A 318 11.02 -14.03 24.16
C SER A 318 11.61 -15.16 25.00
N THR A 319 12.63 -14.88 25.82
CA THR A 319 13.27 -15.88 26.69
C THR A 319 12.51 -16.07 27.99
N SER A 320 12.01 -14.99 28.60
CA SER A 320 11.26 -15.06 29.87
C SER A 320 9.74 -15.10 29.69
N GLY A 321 9.22 -14.83 28.49
CA GLY A 321 7.79 -14.74 28.21
C GLY A 321 7.11 -13.51 28.85
N ALA A 322 7.89 -12.57 29.40
CA ALA A 322 7.37 -11.41 30.11
C ALA A 322 7.18 -10.19 29.20
N VAL A 323 6.11 -9.44 29.44
CA VAL A 323 5.85 -8.12 28.83
C VAL A 323 6.16 -7.05 29.85
N THR A 324 7.01 -6.08 29.50
CA THR A 324 7.30 -4.93 30.35
C THR A 324 6.81 -3.65 29.68
N ALA A 325 6.19 -2.76 30.44
CA ALA A 325 5.65 -1.49 29.97
C ALA A 325 6.47 -0.29 30.47
N ILE A 326 6.68 0.70 29.60
CA ILE A 326 7.33 1.99 29.90
C ILE A 326 6.44 3.11 29.37
N LYS A 327 6.53 4.29 29.99
CA LYS A 327 5.84 5.50 29.56
C LYS A 327 6.83 6.57 29.13
N GLY A 328 6.62 7.14 27.95
CA GLY A 328 7.28 8.35 27.45
C GLY A 328 6.37 9.57 27.58
N THR A 329 6.93 10.76 27.84
CA THR A 329 6.17 12.03 27.87
C THR A 329 7.04 13.16 27.32
N THR A 330 6.46 14.05 26.51
CA THR A 330 7.14 15.23 25.93
C THR A 330 6.16 16.40 25.77
N PRO A 331 6.49 17.63 26.19
CA PRO A 331 7.65 18.02 26.99
C PRO A 331 7.57 17.43 28.42
N ALA A 332 8.73 17.28 29.09
CA ALA A 332 8.81 16.67 30.42
C ALA A 332 8.16 17.50 31.54
N VAL A 333 8.00 18.81 31.33
CA VAL A 333 7.38 19.74 32.27
C VAL A 333 6.33 20.56 31.53
N LEU A 334 5.16 20.73 32.15
CA LEU A 334 4.01 21.43 31.59
C LEU A 334 4.29 22.95 31.55
N PRO A 335 4.27 23.63 30.38
CA PRO A 335 4.04 25.07 30.38
C PRO A 335 2.57 25.30 30.81
N GLY A 336 2.36 26.21 31.76
CA GLY A 336 1.08 26.40 32.47
C GLY A 336 -0.14 26.83 31.65
N ARG A 337 -0.11 26.73 30.32
CA ARG A 337 -1.25 27.01 29.41
C ARG A 337 -1.19 26.09 28.18
N GLY A 338 -2.12 25.15 28.10
CA GLY A 338 -2.39 24.32 26.93
C GLY A 338 -3.41 23.22 27.26
N THR A 339 -4.55 23.21 26.59
CA THR A 339 -5.65 22.26 26.79
C THR A 339 -5.51 20.96 25.98
N GLU A 340 -4.49 20.88 25.12
CA GLU A 340 -4.37 19.83 24.10
C GLU A 340 -3.30 18.80 24.50
N GLU A 341 -3.78 17.64 24.98
CA GLU A 341 -2.99 16.44 25.25
C GLU A 341 -3.25 15.41 24.13
N THR A 342 -2.18 14.78 23.65
CA THR A 342 -2.27 13.63 22.75
C THR A 342 -1.63 12.41 23.39
N ALA A 343 -2.30 11.26 23.28
CA ALA A 343 -1.81 9.99 23.77
C ALA A 343 -1.68 9.01 22.61
N THR A 344 -0.56 8.31 22.56
CA THR A 344 -0.34 7.15 21.70
C THR A 344 -0.14 5.95 22.62
N ASP A 345 -1.23 5.22 22.86
CA ASP A 345 -1.17 4.01 23.67
C ASP A 345 -1.00 2.78 22.77
N ARG A 346 -0.59 1.66 23.37
CA ARG A 346 -0.47 0.34 22.70
C ARG A 346 0.67 0.25 21.68
N GLN A 347 1.73 1.01 21.88
CA GLN A 347 2.93 0.96 21.03
C GLN A 347 3.85 -0.21 21.43
N ILE A 348 4.43 -0.88 20.45
CA ILE A 348 5.30 -2.05 20.64
C ILE A 348 6.74 -1.69 20.22
N LEU A 349 7.70 -1.97 21.10
CA LEU A 349 9.13 -1.86 20.83
C LEU A 349 9.69 -3.19 20.32
N LYS A 350 10.95 -3.17 19.88
CA LYS A 350 11.63 -4.41 19.48
C LYS A 350 11.70 -5.39 20.66
N ALA A 351 11.56 -6.67 20.37
CA ALA A 351 11.65 -7.74 21.34
C ALA A 351 13.07 -7.84 21.90
N ASN A 352 13.20 -8.31 23.15
CA ASN A 352 14.48 -8.54 23.83
C ASN A 352 15.39 -7.32 23.99
N LEU A 353 14.85 -6.10 23.88
CA LEU A 353 15.62 -4.88 24.19
C LEU A 353 16.06 -4.86 25.66
N SER A 354 17.24 -4.27 25.88
CA SER A 354 17.64 -3.86 27.22
C SER A 354 16.72 -2.74 27.71
N ARG A 355 16.56 -2.59 29.03
CA ARG A 355 15.74 -1.51 29.59
C ARG A 355 16.22 -0.12 29.13
N ALA A 356 17.53 0.09 29.04
CA ALA A 356 18.11 1.37 28.64
C ALA A 356 17.79 1.71 27.18
N ASP A 357 17.85 0.73 26.29
CA ASP A 357 17.53 0.90 24.87
C ASP A 357 16.03 1.13 24.67
N ALA A 358 15.19 0.37 25.40
CA ALA A 358 13.74 0.52 25.39
C ALA A 358 13.31 1.93 25.84
N GLU A 359 13.92 2.46 26.92
CA GLU A 359 13.64 3.83 27.38
C GLU A 359 14.09 4.88 26.34
N THR A 360 15.21 4.65 25.67
CA THR A 360 15.73 5.56 24.63
C THR A 360 14.80 5.60 23.42
N GLU A 361 14.38 4.44 22.93
CA GLU A 361 13.44 4.33 21.80
C GLU A 361 12.08 4.96 22.16
N ALA A 362 11.54 4.68 23.36
CA ALA A 362 10.28 5.25 23.83
C ALA A 362 10.30 6.79 23.83
N LYS A 363 11.38 7.37 24.35
CA LYS A 363 11.59 8.83 24.36
C LYS A 363 11.71 9.37 22.93
N GLN A 364 12.41 8.68 22.04
CA GLN A 364 12.53 9.10 20.65
C GLN A 364 11.18 9.11 19.93
N ARG A 365 10.39 8.04 20.04
CA ARG A 365 9.05 7.96 19.45
C ARG A 365 8.14 9.07 19.97
N THR A 366 8.14 9.33 21.27
CA THR A 366 7.34 10.41 21.88
C THR A 366 7.74 11.79 21.37
N ARG A 367 9.05 12.07 21.23
CA ARG A 367 9.54 13.33 20.67
C ARG A 367 9.16 13.50 19.20
N ASN A 368 9.28 12.43 18.42
CA ASN A 368 8.91 12.40 17.01
C ASN A 368 7.40 12.64 16.83
N ASP A 369 6.55 11.99 17.64
CA ASP A 369 5.09 12.20 17.62
C ASP A 369 4.73 13.65 17.94
N PHE A 370 5.34 14.21 18.99
CA PHE A 370 5.15 15.60 19.36
C PHE A 370 5.54 16.55 18.22
N ALA A 371 6.68 16.32 17.56
CA ALA A 371 7.12 17.12 16.43
C ALA A 371 6.21 16.97 15.20
N ALA A 372 5.71 15.76 14.93
CA ALA A 372 4.83 15.49 13.79
C ALA A 372 3.43 16.13 13.95
N LYS A 373 2.92 16.23 15.18
CA LYS A 373 1.63 16.85 15.49
C LYS A 373 1.72 18.37 15.68
N GLN A 374 2.93 18.93 15.79
CA GLN A 374 3.10 20.36 15.59
C GLN A 374 2.78 20.70 14.13
N ARG A 375 2.04 21.79 13.91
CA ARG A 375 1.69 22.23 12.56
C ARG A 375 2.96 22.47 11.75
N GLN A 376 3.05 21.77 10.62
CA GLN A 376 4.15 21.91 9.67
C GLN A 376 3.71 22.84 8.53
N PRO A 377 4.63 23.63 7.93
CA PRO A 377 4.35 24.35 6.70
C PRO A 377 3.84 23.38 5.63
N THR A 378 2.73 23.73 4.97
CA THR A 378 2.19 22.92 3.87
C THR A 378 2.50 23.61 2.55
N ILE A 379 3.07 22.85 1.62
CA ILE A 379 3.35 23.31 0.27
C ILE A 379 2.32 22.66 -0.66
N ARG A 380 1.58 23.48 -1.40
CA ARG A 380 0.72 23.03 -2.50
C ARG A 380 1.40 23.33 -3.82
N MET A 381 1.52 22.33 -4.70
CA MET A 381 2.16 22.45 -6.01
C MET A 381 1.24 21.96 -7.10
N ILE A 382 1.27 22.62 -8.26
CA ILE A 382 0.63 22.13 -9.49
C ILE A 382 1.73 21.68 -10.44
N LEU A 383 1.68 20.41 -10.85
CA LEU A 383 2.66 19.80 -11.74
C LEU A 383 2.04 19.48 -13.11
N PRO A 384 2.82 19.51 -14.20
CA PRO A 384 2.35 19.05 -15.51
C PRO A 384 1.93 17.57 -15.51
N ALA A 385 1.07 17.18 -16.45
CA ALA A 385 0.49 15.84 -16.53
C ALA A 385 1.52 14.68 -16.59
N GLY A 386 2.76 14.93 -17.02
CA GLY A 386 3.83 13.92 -17.09
C GLY A 386 4.33 13.39 -15.75
N PHE A 387 3.93 14.00 -14.62
CA PHE A 387 4.29 13.57 -13.26
C PHE A 387 3.28 12.59 -12.65
N VAL A 388 2.13 12.37 -13.28
CA VAL A 388 1.11 11.43 -12.79
C VAL A 388 1.68 10.01 -12.72
N GLY A 389 1.53 9.38 -11.55
CA GLY A 389 2.07 8.06 -11.24
C GLY A 389 3.61 7.99 -11.23
N LYS A 390 4.32 9.12 -11.18
CA LYS A 390 5.76 9.16 -10.82
C LYS A 390 5.96 9.59 -9.37
N ILE A 391 5.02 10.40 -8.86
CA ILE A 391 4.97 10.82 -7.47
C ILE A 391 3.74 10.14 -6.87
N ASN A 392 3.98 9.23 -5.93
CA ASN A 392 2.93 8.53 -5.20
C ASN A 392 2.86 9.10 -3.78
N PRO A 393 1.67 9.22 -3.19
CA PRO A 393 1.56 9.48 -1.75
C PRO A 393 2.30 8.39 -0.99
N SER A 394 3.29 8.78 -0.19
CA SER A 394 4.12 7.87 0.58
C SER A 394 4.33 8.43 1.99
N ILE A 395 4.41 7.53 2.96
CA ILE A 395 4.77 7.78 4.35
C ILE A 395 6.19 7.31 4.68
N SER A 396 6.84 6.61 3.75
CA SER A 396 8.17 5.99 3.91
C SER A 396 9.24 6.64 3.03
N GLN A 397 8.89 7.61 2.18
CA GLN A 397 9.81 8.28 1.26
C GLN A 397 9.80 9.81 1.44
N TRP A 398 10.84 10.48 0.91
CA TRP A 398 10.99 11.94 0.94
C TRP A 398 10.60 12.63 -0.36
#